data_AF-A0A257R709-F1
#
_entry.id   AF-A0A257R709-F1
#
_cell.length_a   1.000
_cell.length_b   1.000
_cell.length_c   1.000
_cell.angle_alpha   90.00
_cell.angle_beta   90.00
_cell.angle_gamma   90.00
#
_symmetry.space_group_name_H-M   'P 1'
#
loop_
_entity.id
_entity.type
_entity.pdbx_description
1 polymer ?
#
loop_
_entity_poly.entity_id
_entity_poly.type
_entity_poly.pdbx_seq_one_letter_code
_entity_poly.pdbx_strand_id
1 'polypeptide(L)'
;DLAYPTLNAGLVMAPVGIFAVICSPIIGQIMPKIDSRRMVTLAFILFFVVFFWRSLYTSNVDVLHLVMPTLLQGFPMAMFFIPLSVIILSGLPPEKIPSAAGLSNFVRVFCGAVGTSIATTEWDYRSIFHHAQLTEQATPYTSVFIDFTHTTQQAFAFTFQQSSALFNQMVGFEADMLGLNDIFRVSALIFLFLIPFVWITRPLPAKSFRGSKSI
;
A
#
# COMPACT_ATOMS: atom_id res chain seq x y z
N ASP A 1 -1.08 -12.32 -19.69
CA ASP A 1 0.27 -12.38 -20.29
C ASP A 1 0.56 -11.24 -21.25
N LEU A 2 0.97 -10.08 -20.72
CA LEU A 2 1.70 -9.03 -21.47
C LEU A 2 3.10 -8.92 -20.86
N ALA A 3 4.11 -9.31 -21.64
CA ALA A 3 5.47 -9.60 -21.21
C ALA A 3 6.35 -8.37 -20.87
N TYR A 4 5.78 -7.30 -20.30
CA TYR A 4 6.52 -6.18 -19.68
C TYR A 4 5.67 -5.54 -18.57
N PRO A 5 5.71 -6.08 -17.34
CA PRO A 5 6.00 -5.21 -16.18
C PRO A 5 6.66 -5.90 -14.96
N THR A 6 7.10 -7.16 -15.01
CA THR A 6 7.62 -7.87 -13.82
C THR A 6 9.02 -7.41 -13.41
N LEU A 7 9.93 -7.18 -14.36
CA LEU A 7 11.26 -6.63 -14.07
C LEU A 7 11.15 -5.19 -13.54
N ASN A 8 10.25 -4.38 -14.11
CA ASN A 8 10.00 -3.02 -13.65
C ASN A 8 9.36 -3.01 -12.26
N ALA A 9 8.40 -3.89 -11.97
CA ALA A 9 7.82 -4.00 -10.63
C ALA A 9 8.89 -4.37 -9.58
N GLY A 10 9.78 -5.32 -9.90
CA GLY A 10 10.90 -5.67 -9.03
C GLY A 10 11.88 -4.50 -8.82
N LEU A 11 12.20 -3.76 -9.88
CA LEU A 11 13.07 -2.58 -9.81
C LEU A 11 12.42 -1.39 -9.08
N VAL A 12 11.09 -1.29 -9.09
CA VAL A 12 10.31 -0.30 -8.32
C VAL A 12 10.26 -0.68 -6.83
N MET A 13 10.20 -1.98 -6.51
CA MET A 13 10.17 -2.46 -5.12
C MET A 13 11.57 -2.58 -4.48
N ALA A 14 12.63 -2.84 -5.24
CA ALA A 14 13.98 -3.02 -4.70
C ALA A 14 14.52 -1.80 -3.92
N PRO A 15 14.34 -0.54 -4.39
CA PRO A 15 14.74 0.65 -3.65
C PRO A 15 14.04 0.80 -2.29
N VAL A 16 12.84 0.22 -2.13
CA VAL A 16 12.04 0.32 -0.91
C VAL A 16 12.74 -0.36 0.26
N GLY A 17 13.27 -1.57 0.03
CA GLY A 17 14.02 -2.30 1.05
C GLY A 17 15.30 -1.58 1.45
N ILE A 18 16.01 -1.01 0.47
CA ILE A 18 17.23 -0.24 0.69
C ILE A 18 16.92 1.01 1.53
N PHE A 19 15.88 1.76 1.17
CA PHE A 19 15.48 2.96 1.90
C PHE A 19 15.01 2.64 3.32
N ALA A 20 14.25 1.55 3.52
CA ALA A 20 13.86 1.10 4.84
C ALA A 20 15.09 0.76 5.72
N VAL A 21 16.12 0.13 5.14
CA VAL A 21 17.39 -0.16 5.84
C VAL A 21 18.13 1.13 6.20
N ILE A 22 18.17 2.11 5.30
CA ILE A 22 18.80 3.42 5.55
C ILE A 22 18.05 4.22 6.62
N CYS A 23 16.72 4.11 6.67
CA CYS A 23 15.90 4.79 7.67
C CYS A 23 15.90 4.10 9.04
N SER A 24 16.21 2.80 9.10
CA SER A 24 16.31 2.01 10.33
C SER A 24 17.17 2.65 11.44
N PRO A 25 18.40 3.14 11.19
CA PRO A 25 19.21 3.80 12.22
C PRO A 25 18.58 5.09 12.76
N ILE A 26 17.87 5.86 11.92
CA ILE A 26 17.18 7.08 12.33
C ILE A 26 16.09 6.73 13.35
N ILE A 27 15.30 5.70 13.04
CA ILE A 27 14.23 5.20 13.92
C ILE A 27 14.82 4.64 15.22
N GLY A 28 15.92 3.89 15.14
CA GLY A 28 16.64 3.37 16.31
C GLY A 28 17.14 4.46 17.27
N GLN A 29 17.49 5.65 16.76
CA GLN A 29 17.89 6.79 17.59
C GLN A 29 16.71 7.55 18.21
N ILE A 30 15.56 7.56 17.53
CA ILE A 30 14.33 8.24 17.98
C ILE A 30 13.57 7.39 19.01
N MET A 31 13.58 6.07 18.84
CA MET A 31 12.85 5.12 19.67
C MET A 31 13.11 5.21 21.19
N PRO A 32 14.35 5.39 21.69
CA PRO A 32 14.58 5.52 23.13
C PRO A 32 14.16 6.87 23.72
N LYS A 33 13.82 7.86 22.89
CA LYS A 33 13.49 9.24 23.32
C LYS A 33 11.98 9.54 23.33
N ILE A 34 11.17 8.70 22.69
CA ILE A 34 9.73 8.95 22.47
C ILE A 34 8.90 7.81 23.06
N ASP A 35 7.78 8.14 23.72
CA ASP A 35 6.82 7.14 24.18
C ASP A 35 6.31 6.27 23.03
N SER A 36 6.19 4.96 23.25
CA SER A 36 5.75 4.00 22.23
C SER A 36 4.42 4.40 21.57
N ARG A 37 3.50 5.04 22.31
CA ARG A 37 2.23 5.56 21.79
C ARG A 37 2.42 6.66 20.74
N ARG A 38 3.31 7.61 20.99
CA ARG A 38 3.60 8.71 20.06
C ARG A 38 4.30 8.18 18.81
N MET A 39 5.16 7.18 18.97
CA MET A 39 5.84 6.54 17.84
C MET A 39 4.88 5.77 16.93
N VAL A 40 3.95 5.00 17.51
CA VAL A 40 2.90 4.31 16.73
C VAL A 40 1.94 5.30 16.08
N THR A 41 1.56 6.38 16.79
CA THR A 41 0.72 7.45 16.22
C THR A 41 1.38 8.09 15.01
N LEU A 42 2.67 8.43 15.10
CA LEU A 42 3.43 8.98 13.98
C LEU A 42 3.50 7.99 12.81
N ALA A 43 3.59 6.68 13.09
CA ALA A 43 3.64 5.65 12.04
C ALA A 43 2.33 5.59 11.29
N PHE A 44 1.20 5.62 12.00
CA PHE A 44 -0.14 5.62 11.38
C PHE A 44 -0.43 6.90 10.61
N ILE A 45 0.02 8.07 11.08
CA ILE A 45 -0.07 9.32 10.31
C ILE A 45 0.72 9.22 9.02
N LEU A 46 1.95 8.70 9.07
CA LEU A 46 2.79 8.54 7.88
C LEU A 46 2.21 7.49 6.91
N PHE A 47 1.64 6.39 7.41
CA PHE A 47 0.89 5.44 6.58
C PHE A 47 -0.32 6.10 5.92
N PHE A 48 -1.09 6.90 6.66
CA PHE A 48 -2.20 7.67 6.11
C PHE A 48 -1.73 8.58 4.98
N VAL A 49 -0.68 9.38 5.18
CA VAL A 49 -0.15 10.30 4.15
C VAL A 49 0.31 9.54 2.91
N VAL A 50 1.06 8.45 3.08
CA VAL A 50 1.55 7.62 1.96
C VAL A 50 0.40 7.00 1.18
N PHE A 51 -0.57 6.41 1.87
CA PHE A 51 -1.71 5.75 1.22
C PHE A 51 -2.67 6.76 0.60
N PHE A 52 -2.88 7.91 1.24
CA PHE A 52 -3.67 8.99 0.68
C PHE A 52 -3.01 9.56 -0.58
N TRP A 53 -1.69 9.75 -0.58
CA TRP A 53 -0.96 10.15 -1.79
C TRP A 53 -1.15 9.12 -2.92
N ARG A 54 -1.03 7.83 -2.61
CA ARG A 54 -1.29 6.76 -3.60
C ARG A 54 -2.72 6.76 -4.14
N SER A 55 -3.70 7.22 -3.36
CA SER A 55 -5.09 7.31 -3.80
C SER A 55 -5.38 8.45 -4.78
N LEU A 56 -4.43 9.37 -4.98
CA LEU A 56 -4.54 10.51 -5.88
C LEU A 56 -3.93 10.22 -7.26
N TYR A 57 -3.55 8.97 -7.55
CA TYR A 57 -2.94 8.65 -8.83
C TYR A 57 -3.93 8.72 -9.98
N THR A 58 -3.48 9.31 -11.08
CA THR A 58 -4.19 9.34 -12.36
C THR A 58 -3.57 8.34 -13.33
N SER A 59 -4.27 7.95 -14.39
CA SER A 59 -3.76 6.95 -15.35
C SER A 59 -2.52 7.35 -16.15
N ASN A 60 -2.13 8.63 -16.10
CA ASN A 60 -0.88 9.15 -16.71
C ASN A 60 0.25 9.38 -15.68
N VAL A 61 0.39 8.51 -14.67
CA VAL A 61 1.43 8.67 -13.65
C VAL A 61 2.76 8.07 -14.11
N ASP A 62 3.81 8.90 -14.08
CA ASP A 62 5.18 8.49 -14.37
C ASP A 62 5.71 7.47 -13.34
N VAL A 63 6.60 6.57 -13.78
CA VAL A 63 7.13 5.48 -12.95
C VAL A 63 7.80 6.02 -11.68
N LEU A 64 8.47 7.17 -11.77
CA LEU A 64 9.11 7.82 -10.62
C LEU A 64 8.09 8.25 -9.55
N HIS A 65 6.90 8.67 -9.96
CA HIS A 65 5.81 9.06 -9.07
C HIS A 65 5.15 7.85 -8.38
N LEU A 66 5.22 6.65 -8.98
CA LEU A 66 4.84 5.38 -8.34
C LEU A 66 5.88 4.92 -7.30
N VAL A 67 7.16 5.12 -7.60
CA VAL A 67 8.29 4.72 -6.74
C VAL A 67 8.34 5.56 -5.46
N MET A 68 8.10 6.88 -5.55
CA MET A 68 8.27 7.81 -4.41
C MET A 68 7.48 7.47 -3.14
N PRO A 69 6.15 7.26 -3.17
CA PRO A 69 5.42 6.90 -1.96
C PRO A 69 5.67 5.45 -1.55
N THR A 70 6.04 4.57 -2.48
CA THR A 70 6.46 3.20 -2.15
C THR A 70 7.78 3.22 -1.36
N LEU A 71 8.74 4.07 -1.75
CA LEU A 71 9.96 4.35 -1.00
C LEU A 71 9.63 4.92 0.39
N LEU A 72 8.78 5.94 0.43
CA LEU A 72 8.39 6.60 1.67
C LEU A 72 7.67 5.65 2.63
N GLN A 73 6.97 4.62 2.13
CA GLN A 73 6.31 3.58 2.92
C GLN A 73 7.28 2.76 3.78
N GLY A 74 8.55 2.63 3.36
CA GLY A 74 9.57 1.91 4.14
C GLY A 74 9.80 2.51 5.53
N PHE A 75 9.66 3.83 5.66
CA PHE A 75 9.84 4.55 6.92
C PHE A 75 8.78 4.21 7.99
N PRO A 76 7.45 4.40 7.75
CA PRO A 76 6.43 4.01 8.72
C PRO A 76 6.42 2.51 9.00
N MET A 77 6.77 1.66 8.02
CA MET A 77 6.96 0.22 8.23
C MET A 77 8.01 -0.08 9.29
N ALA A 78 9.23 0.44 9.13
CA ALA A 78 10.29 0.25 10.11
C ALA A 78 9.91 0.82 11.48
N MET A 79 9.27 2.00 11.51
CA MET A 79 8.87 2.67 12.75
C MET A 79 7.76 1.93 13.50
N PHE A 80 6.93 1.15 12.80
CA PHE A 80 5.89 0.33 13.41
C PHE A 80 6.41 -1.06 13.81
N PHE A 81 7.12 -1.76 12.92
CA PHE A 81 7.47 -3.16 13.12
C PHE A 81 8.63 -3.39 14.10
N ILE A 82 9.62 -2.48 14.16
CA ILE A 82 10.76 -2.58 15.08
C ILE A 82 10.30 -2.58 16.55
N PRO A 83 9.58 -1.56 17.06
CA PRO A 83 9.14 -1.54 18.45
C PRO A 83 8.16 -2.67 18.77
N LEU A 84 7.28 -3.02 17.82
CA LEU A 84 6.32 -4.11 18.00
C LEU A 84 7.03 -5.44 18.25
N SER A 85 8.06 -5.75 17.45
CA SER A 85 8.83 -6.99 17.60
C SER A 85 9.59 -7.02 18.93
N VAL A 86 10.13 -5.89 19.37
CA VAL A 86 10.77 -5.78 20.70
C VAL A 86 9.75 -5.99 21.82
N ILE A 87 8.56 -5.39 21.74
CA ILE A 87 7.51 -5.52 22.76
C ILE A 87 7.06 -6.98 22.90
N ILE A 88 6.85 -7.69 21.79
CA ILE A 88 6.41 -9.09 21.79
C ILE A 88 7.42 -9.99 22.49
N LEU A 89 8.72 -9.71 22.31
CA LEU A 89 9.80 -10.50 22.88
C LEU A 89 10.23 -10.00 24.27
N SER A 90 9.87 -8.76 24.63
CA SER A 90 10.23 -8.14 25.90
C SER A 90 9.57 -8.88 27.07
N GLY A 91 10.38 -9.19 28.09
CA GLY A 91 9.89 -9.84 29.31
C GLY A 91 9.72 -11.36 29.22
N LEU A 92 10.06 -12.00 28.09
CA LEU A 92 10.07 -13.46 27.97
C LEU A 92 11.42 -14.06 28.41
N PRO A 93 11.43 -15.23 29.08
CA PRO A 93 12.66 -15.94 29.34
C PRO A 93 13.30 -16.42 28.02
N PRO A 94 14.64 -16.51 27.94
CA PRO A 94 15.36 -16.86 26.70
C PRO A 94 14.84 -18.12 26.00
N GLU A 95 14.41 -19.12 26.77
CA GLU A 95 13.87 -20.39 26.26
C GLU A 95 12.55 -20.21 25.48
N LYS A 96 11.76 -19.17 25.79
CA LYS A 96 10.45 -18.90 25.17
C LYS A 96 10.53 -17.93 23.99
N ILE A 97 11.67 -17.25 23.79
CA ILE A 97 11.88 -16.31 22.68
C ILE A 97 11.67 -16.98 21.32
N PRO A 98 12.22 -18.18 21.03
CA PRO A 98 11.99 -18.84 19.74
C PRO A 98 10.51 -19.15 19.48
N SER A 99 9.81 -19.66 20.49
CA SER A 99 8.38 -19.99 20.39
C SER A 99 7.51 -18.74 20.17
N ALA A 100 7.80 -17.65 20.88
CA ALA A 100 7.08 -16.38 20.70
C ALA A 100 7.37 -15.72 19.36
N ALA A 101 8.62 -15.76 18.89
CA ALA A 101 9.00 -15.29 17.57
C ALA A 101 8.31 -16.10 16.46
N GLY A 102 8.29 -17.43 16.59
CA GLY A 102 7.58 -18.32 15.68
C GLY A 102 6.09 -18.04 15.61
N LEU A 103 5.42 -17.90 16.76
CA LEU A 103 3.99 -17.56 16.82
C LEU A 103 3.70 -16.17 16.23
N SER A 104 4.51 -15.17 16.56
CA SER A 104 4.38 -13.81 16.00
C SER A 104 4.53 -13.80 14.48
N ASN A 105 5.50 -14.55 13.96
CA ASN A 105 5.68 -14.68 12.52
C ASN A 105 4.51 -15.42 11.86
N PHE A 106 4.03 -16.52 12.47
CA PHE A 106 2.86 -17.25 11.99
C PHE A 106 1.62 -16.35 11.92
N VAL A 107 1.28 -15.66 13.01
CA VAL A 107 0.14 -14.74 13.06
C VAL A 107 0.29 -13.64 12.01
N ARG A 108 1.49 -13.09 11.83
CA ARG A 108 1.77 -12.06 10.83
C ARG A 108 1.52 -12.55 9.40
N VAL A 109 2.06 -13.72 9.05
CA VAL A 109 1.89 -14.31 7.71
C VAL A 109 0.43 -14.70 7.48
N PHE A 110 -0.23 -15.30 8.49
CA PHE A 110 -1.64 -15.66 8.43
C PHE A 110 -2.54 -14.44 8.22
N CYS A 111 -2.43 -13.42 9.06
CA CYS A 111 -3.19 -12.18 8.92
C CYS A 111 -2.84 -11.46 7.61
N GLY A 112 -1.59 -11.52 7.16
CA GLY A 112 -1.17 -11.00 5.86
C GLY A 112 -1.86 -11.70 4.69
N ALA A 113 -1.97 -13.03 4.72
CA ALA A 113 -2.66 -13.80 3.69
C ALA A 113 -4.18 -13.53 3.69
N VAL A 114 -4.81 -13.53 4.87
CA VAL A 114 -6.25 -13.22 5.01
C VAL A 114 -6.56 -11.80 4.55
N GLY A 115 -5.76 -10.82 5.01
CA GLY A 115 -5.92 -9.42 4.61
C GLY A 115 -5.72 -9.20 3.11
N THR A 116 -4.73 -9.88 2.52
CA THR A 116 -4.51 -9.84 1.06
C THR A 116 -5.70 -10.42 0.32
N SER A 117 -6.23 -11.57 0.74
CA SER A 117 -7.39 -12.19 0.09
C SER A 117 -8.64 -11.32 0.14
N ILE A 118 -8.89 -10.63 1.26
CA ILE A 118 -9.99 -9.68 1.38
C ILE A 118 -9.74 -8.48 0.46
N ALA A 119 -8.53 -7.92 0.47
CA ALA A 119 -8.18 -6.78 -0.36
C ALA A 119 -8.27 -7.09 -1.86
N THR A 120 -7.87 -8.29 -2.31
CA THR A 120 -8.01 -8.71 -3.71
C THR A 120 -9.48 -8.93 -4.08
N THR A 121 -10.28 -9.49 -3.17
CA THR A 121 -11.72 -9.68 -3.42
C THR A 121 -12.43 -8.34 -3.55
N GLU A 122 -12.18 -7.41 -2.62
CA GLU A 122 -12.71 -6.05 -2.68
C GLU A 122 -12.25 -5.30 -3.92
N TRP A 123 -10.99 -5.51 -4.34
CA TRP A 123 -10.49 -4.98 -5.62
C TRP A 123 -11.35 -5.46 -6.78
N ASP A 124 -11.53 -6.77 -6.91
CA ASP A 124 -12.25 -7.34 -8.04
C ASP A 124 -13.68 -6.80 -8.11
N TYR A 125 -14.38 -6.72 -6.96
CA TYR A 125 -15.71 -6.10 -6.90
C TYR A 125 -15.70 -4.62 -7.30
N ARG A 126 -14.70 -3.86 -6.86
CA ARG A 126 -14.62 -2.42 -7.15
C ARG A 126 -14.24 -2.13 -8.59
N SER A 127 -13.34 -2.93 -9.17
CA SER A 127 -12.98 -2.85 -10.60
C SER A 127 -14.21 -3.15 -11.47
N ILE A 128 -14.96 -4.22 -11.17
CA ILE A 128 -16.20 -4.56 -11.88
C ILE A 128 -17.23 -3.42 -11.79
N PHE A 129 -17.37 -2.79 -10.62
CA PHE A 129 -18.29 -1.68 -10.42
C PHE A 129 -17.92 -0.45 -11.27
N HIS A 130 -16.64 -0.03 -11.24
CA HIS A 130 -16.16 1.11 -12.04
C HIS A 130 -16.18 0.81 -13.54
N HIS A 131 -15.90 -0.44 -13.94
CA HIS A 131 -16.02 -0.88 -15.31
C HIS A 131 -17.47 -0.78 -15.80
N ALA A 132 -18.44 -1.25 -15.01
CA ALA A 132 -19.86 -1.12 -15.32
C ALA A 132 -20.29 0.34 -15.46
N GLN A 133 -19.87 1.23 -14.54
CA GLN A 133 -20.20 2.66 -14.61
C GLN A 133 -19.57 3.36 -15.83
N LEU A 134 -18.31 3.06 -16.14
CA LEU A 134 -17.63 3.64 -17.30
C LEU A 134 -18.21 3.13 -18.62
N THR A 135 -18.62 1.86 -18.68
CA THR A 135 -19.31 1.30 -19.87
C THR A 135 -20.73 1.87 -20.02
N GLU A 136 -21.46 2.12 -18.93
CA GLU A 136 -22.77 2.79 -18.97
C GLU A 136 -22.67 4.23 -19.47
N GLN A 137 -21.61 4.96 -19.12
CA GLN A 137 -21.36 6.33 -19.59
C GLN A 137 -20.71 6.37 -20.98
N ALA A 138 -20.03 5.30 -21.39
CA ALA A 138 -19.42 5.14 -22.71
C ALA A 138 -20.37 4.44 -23.70
N THR A 139 -21.62 4.90 -23.77
CA THR A 139 -22.48 4.53 -24.89
C THR A 139 -21.90 5.04 -26.23
N PRO A 140 -22.19 4.39 -27.37
CA PRO A 140 -21.76 4.83 -28.71
C PRO A 140 -22.17 6.26 -29.11
N TYR A 141 -23.00 6.90 -28.27
CA TYR A 141 -23.57 8.23 -28.46
C TYR A 141 -22.87 9.31 -27.61
N THR A 142 -21.91 8.95 -26.76
CA THR A 142 -21.15 9.88 -25.94
C THR A 142 -20.05 10.53 -26.79
N SER A 143 -19.91 11.87 -26.71
CA SER A 143 -18.94 12.63 -27.53
C SER A 143 -17.51 12.09 -27.40
N VAL A 144 -17.12 11.63 -26.21
CA VAL A 144 -15.80 11.03 -25.94
C VAL A 144 -15.53 9.77 -26.78
N PHE A 145 -16.53 8.89 -26.97
CA PHE A 145 -16.40 7.68 -27.79
C PHE A 145 -16.36 8.03 -29.28
N ILE A 146 -17.21 8.97 -29.71
CA ILE A 146 -17.27 9.44 -31.10
C ILE A 146 -15.94 10.12 -31.49
N ASP A 147 -15.42 11.00 -30.65
CA ASP A 147 -14.15 11.70 -30.88
C ASP A 147 -12.96 10.73 -30.89
N PHE A 148 -12.93 9.75 -29.98
CA PHE A 148 -11.89 8.72 -29.94
C PHE A 148 -11.92 7.82 -31.18
N THR A 149 -13.11 7.35 -31.58
CA THR A 149 -13.26 6.50 -32.78
C THR A 149 -12.90 7.26 -34.05
N HIS A 150 -13.33 8.51 -34.19
CA HIS A 150 -12.98 9.34 -35.35
C HIS A 150 -11.47 9.61 -35.41
N THR A 151 -10.83 9.89 -34.27
CA THR A 151 -9.38 10.13 -34.20
C THR A 151 -8.58 8.88 -34.53
N THR A 152 -8.96 7.70 -34.00
CA THR A 152 -8.24 6.45 -34.28
C THR A 152 -8.47 5.94 -35.70
N GLN A 153 -9.67 6.14 -36.26
CA GLN A 153 -9.96 5.85 -37.66
C GLN A 153 -9.11 6.72 -38.60
N GLN A 154 -9.00 8.02 -38.30
CA GLN A 154 -8.20 8.94 -39.13
C GLN A 154 -6.69 8.74 -38.99
N ALA A 155 -6.19 8.46 -37.79
CA ALA A 155 -4.76 8.32 -37.53
C ALA A 155 -4.19 6.95 -37.90
N PHE A 156 -4.96 5.87 -37.73
CA PHE A 156 -4.48 4.49 -37.87
C PHE A 156 -5.24 3.66 -38.90
N ALA A 157 -6.20 4.25 -39.62
CA ALA A 157 -7.08 3.56 -40.58
C ALA A 157 -7.80 2.34 -39.97
N PHE A 158 -8.05 2.37 -38.66
CA PHE A 158 -8.74 1.29 -37.96
C PHE A 158 -10.20 1.20 -38.36
N THR A 159 -10.75 -0.01 -38.30
CA THR A 159 -12.21 -0.22 -38.43
C THR A 159 -12.92 0.24 -37.15
N PHE A 160 -14.21 0.55 -37.25
CA PHE A 160 -15.04 0.88 -36.07
C PHE A 160 -14.91 -0.17 -34.95
N GLN A 161 -14.89 -1.46 -35.31
CA GLN A 161 -14.75 -2.57 -34.37
C GLN A 161 -13.39 -2.59 -33.65
N GLN A 162 -12.31 -2.21 -34.35
CA GLN A 162 -10.97 -2.13 -33.78
C GLN A 162 -10.84 -0.93 -32.84
N SER A 163 -11.38 0.23 -33.23
CA SER A 163 -11.41 1.43 -32.38
C SER A 163 -12.25 1.20 -31.11
N SER A 164 -13.40 0.52 -31.21
CA SER A 164 -14.24 0.20 -30.04
C SER A 164 -13.57 -0.80 -29.09
N ALA A 165 -12.85 -1.79 -29.62
CA ALA A 165 -12.12 -2.75 -28.80
C ALA A 165 -10.98 -2.09 -28.02
N LEU A 166 -10.21 -1.19 -28.67
CA LEU A 166 -9.15 -0.42 -28.02
C LEU A 166 -9.70 0.53 -26.96
N PHE A 167 -10.82 1.19 -27.25
CA PHE A 167 -11.50 2.04 -26.28
C PHE A 167 -11.93 1.26 -25.03
N ASN A 168 -12.55 0.07 -25.21
CA ASN A 168 -12.91 -0.81 -24.09
C ASN A 168 -11.69 -1.25 -23.27
N GLN A 169 -10.55 -1.48 -23.92
CA GLN A 169 -9.31 -1.82 -23.23
C GLN A 169 -8.79 -0.63 -22.40
N MET A 170 -8.83 0.59 -22.92
CA MET A 170 -8.46 1.80 -22.16
C MET A 170 -9.40 2.05 -20.99
N VAL A 171 -10.71 1.88 -21.18
CA VAL A 171 -11.69 1.96 -20.10
C VAL A 171 -11.44 0.91 -19.03
N GLY A 172 -11.05 -0.31 -19.42
CA GLY A 172 -10.63 -1.36 -18.48
C GLY A 172 -9.45 -0.92 -17.61
N PHE A 173 -8.39 -0.39 -18.21
CA PHE A 173 -7.23 0.12 -17.46
C PHE A 173 -7.58 1.29 -16.52
N GLU A 174 -8.46 2.20 -16.95
CA GLU A 174 -8.94 3.31 -16.12
C GLU A 174 -9.77 2.80 -14.92
N ALA A 175 -10.67 1.83 -15.17
CA ALA A 175 -11.52 1.22 -14.14
C ALA A 175 -10.68 0.53 -13.06
N ASP A 176 -9.66 -0.23 -13.48
CA ASP A 176 -8.72 -0.90 -12.57
C ASP A 176 -7.94 0.12 -11.71
N MET A 177 -7.51 1.22 -12.31
CA MET A 177 -6.78 2.29 -11.61
C MET A 177 -7.66 3.00 -10.58
N LEU A 178 -8.92 3.28 -10.91
CA LEU A 178 -9.90 3.85 -9.98
C LEU A 178 -10.24 2.88 -8.83
N GLY A 179 -10.37 1.58 -9.13
CA GLY A 179 -10.56 0.54 -8.11
C GLY A 179 -9.39 0.47 -7.13
N LEU A 180 -8.15 0.48 -7.64
CA LEU A 180 -6.93 0.52 -6.83
C LEU A 180 -6.85 1.77 -5.95
N ASN A 181 -7.22 2.94 -6.47
CA ASN A 181 -7.25 4.19 -5.72
C ASN A 181 -8.24 4.15 -4.55
N ASP A 182 -9.42 3.55 -4.76
CA ASP A 182 -10.42 3.39 -3.71
C ASP A 182 -9.93 2.51 -2.57
N ILE A 183 -9.23 1.42 -2.87
CA ILE A 183 -8.62 0.56 -1.84
C ILE A 183 -7.57 1.32 -1.04
N PHE A 184 -6.71 2.12 -1.70
CA PHE A 184 -5.73 2.94 -1.01
C PHE A 184 -6.39 4.01 -0.12
N ARG A 185 -7.48 4.62 -0.58
CA ARG A 185 -8.30 5.55 0.21
C ARG A 185 -8.89 4.89 1.45
N VAL A 186 -9.54 3.74 1.30
CA VAL A 186 -10.12 2.98 2.42
C VAL A 186 -9.02 2.60 3.42
N SER A 187 -7.89 2.11 2.92
CA SER A 187 -6.74 1.76 3.76
C SER A 187 -6.16 2.97 4.50
N ALA A 188 -6.06 4.14 3.86
CA ALA A 188 -5.66 5.37 4.53
C ALA A 188 -6.62 5.72 5.68
N LEU A 189 -7.93 5.67 5.44
CA LEU A 189 -8.95 5.93 6.45
C LEU A 189 -8.88 4.93 7.62
N ILE A 190 -8.59 3.66 7.35
CA ILE A 190 -8.36 2.65 8.40
C ILE A 190 -7.20 3.06 9.30
N PHE A 191 -6.05 3.47 8.74
CA PHE A 191 -4.91 3.93 9.55
C PHE A 191 -5.26 5.16 10.39
N LEU A 192 -6.03 6.10 9.84
CA LEU A 192 -6.51 7.26 10.58
C LEU A 192 -7.44 6.86 11.74
N PHE A 193 -8.33 5.88 11.49
CA PHE A 193 -9.27 5.35 12.48
C PHE A 193 -8.57 4.56 13.60
N LEU A 194 -7.41 3.94 13.32
CA LEU A 194 -6.63 3.22 14.34
C LEU A 194 -5.91 4.14 15.32
N ILE A 195 -5.67 5.41 14.98
CA ILE A 195 -5.00 6.39 15.86
C ILE A 195 -5.71 6.52 17.22
N PRO A 196 -7.03 6.81 17.32
CA PRO A 196 -7.70 6.91 18.61
C PRO A 196 -7.63 5.61 19.43
N PHE A 197 -7.64 4.44 18.78
CA PHE A 197 -7.51 3.15 19.48
C PHE A 197 -6.15 3.00 20.17
N VAL A 198 -5.06 3.51 19.58
CA VAL A 198 -3.73 3.49 20.22
C VAL A 198 -3.74 4.23 21.55
N TRP A 199 -4.50 5.33 21.64
CA TRP A 199 -4.59 6.13 22.86
C TRP A 199 -5.42 5.47 23.96
N ILE A 200 -6.30 4.52 23.60
CA ILE A 200 -7.07 3.71 24.55
C ILE A 200 -6.20 2.60 25.16
N THR A 201 -5.19 2.09 24.43
CA THR A 201 -4.32 1.01 24.93
C THR A 201 -3.38 1.48 26.05
N ARG A 202 -3.25 0.71 27.14
CA ARG A 202 -2.42 1.06 28.32
C ARG A 202 -0.94 1.27 27.95
N PRO A 203 -0.21 2.19 28.61
CA PRO A 203 1.16 2.51 28.24
C PRO A 203 2.08 1.34 28.63
N LEU A 204 2.80 0.78 27.65
CA LEU A 204 3.92 -0.12 27.93
C LEU A 204 5.14 0.74 28.31
N PRO A 205 5.74 0.54 29.49
CA PRO A 205 6.85 1.38 29.93
C PRO A 205 8.07 1.21 29.02
N ALA A 206 8.66 2.33 28.59
CA ALA A 206 9.83 2.43 27.72
C ALA A 206 11.13 1.78 28.27
N LYS A 207 11.06 1.09 29.41
CA LYS A 207 12.21 0.54 30.15
C LYS A 207 12.77 -0.77 29.57
N SER A 208 12.11 -1.39 28.58
CA SER A 208 12.56 -2.64 27.95
C SER A 208 13.85 -2.51 27.13
N PHE A 209 14.31 -1.31 26.79
CA PHE A 209 15.46 -1.11 25.90
C PHE A 209 16.84 -1.20 26.57
N ARG A 210 16.90 -1.42 27.90
CA ARG A 210 18.16 -1.36 28.67
C ARG A 210 18.77 -2.73 29.01
N GLY A 211 18.49 -3.77 28.23
CA GLY A 211 19.00 -5.13 28.46
C GLY A 211 19.92 -5.63 27.36
N SER A 212 21.15 -5.10 27.27
CA SER A 212 22.35 -5.82 26.76
C SER A 212 23.57 -4.88 26.76
N LYS A 213 23.99 -4.44 27.95
CA LYS A 213 25.34 -3.92 28.23
C LYS A 213 25.69 -4.23 29.69
N SER A 214 25.71 -5.51 30.03
CA SER A 214 26.51 -6.05 31.12
C SER A 214 26.46 -7.57 31.02
N ILE A 215 27.51 -8.16 30.48
CA ILE A 215 28.38 -9.19 31.06
C ILE A 215 29.47 -9.42 30.01
#